data_AF-A0A254QE88-F1
#
_entry.id   AF-A0A254QE88-F1
#
_cell.length_a   1.000
_cell.length_b   1.000
_cell.length_c   1.000
_cell.angle_alpha   90.00
_cell.angle_beta   90.00
_cell.angle_gamma   90.00
#
_symmetry.space_group_name_H-M   'P 1'
#
loop_
_entity.id
_entity.type
_entity.pdbx_description
1 polymer ?
#
loop_
_entity_poly.entity_id
_entity_poly.type
_entity_poly.pdbx_seq_one_letter_code
_entity_poly.pdbx_strand_id
1 'polypeptide(L)'
;DAAVGGSEMLDLLAGHPKNEQLVEQELATETIRELYLHAAAVVKKDVDPDTWRAFELTVVGEQSCEEAAALLGKSVGAVYAARSRVMRRLREQVTCLQENDQ
;
A
#
# COMPACT_ATOMS: atom_id res chain seq x y z
N ASP A 1 10.74 17.62 -46.94
CA ASP A 1 11.24 17.52 -45.55
C ASP A 1 10.33 16.63 -44.73
N ALA A 2 10.64 15.33 -44.71
CA ALA A 2 9.90 14.33 -43.95
C ALA A 2 10.58 14.13 -42.58
N ALA A 3 9.76 14.11 -41.54
CA ALA A 3 10.17 13.92 -40.15
C ALA A 3 10.86 12.56 -39.95
N VAL A 4 12.18 12.58 -39.77
CA VAL A 4 12.98 11.45 -39.27
C VAL A 4 13.06 11.64 -37.76
N GLY A 5 12.25 10.91 -37.00
CA GLY A 5 12.29 11.00 -35.54
C GLY A 5 11.25 10.19 -34.76
N GLY A 6 10.50 9.30 -35.40
CA GLY A 6 9.52 8.45 -34.71
C GLY A 6 9.83 6.95 -34.76
N SER A 7 10.51 6.47 -35.81
CA SER A 7 10.63 5.03 -36.06
C SER A 7 11.74 4.33 -35.27
N GLU A 8 12.85 5.01 -34.97
CA GLU A 8 13.96 4.39 -34.23
C GLU A 8 13.62 4.17 -32.73
N MET A 9 12.76 5.01 -32.15
CA MET A 9 12.33 4.88 -30.75
C MET A 9 11.27 3.78 -30.56
N LEU A 10 10.43 3.54 -31.57
CA LEU A 10 9.45 2.45 -31.57
C LEU A 10 10.09 1.09 -31.87
N ASP A 11 11.14 1.02 -32.70
CA ASP A 11 11.89 -0.22 -32.94
C ASP A 11 12.71 -0.66 -31.70
N LEU A 12 13.12 0.28 -30.83
CA LEU A 12 13.80 -0.04 -29.57
C LEU A 12 12.85 -0.63 -28.52
N LEU A 13 11.54 -0.37 -28.62
CA LEU A 13 10.52 -0.92 -27.74
C LEU A 13 10.10 -2.35 -28.14
N ALA A 14 10.29 -2.74 -29.40
CA ALA A 14 9.73 -3.97 -29.97
C ALA A 14 10.53 -5.27 -29.69
N GLY A 15 11.51 -5.27 -28.79
CA GLY A 15 12.56 -6.29 -28.84
C GLY A 15 12.85 -7.13 -27.59
N HIS A 16 12.31 -6.85 -26.40
CA HIS A 16 12.73 -7.60 -25.20
C HIS A 16 11.58 -7.86 -24.22
N PRO A 17 11.17 -9.13 -24.00
CA PRO A 17 10.17 -9.49 -22.99
C PRO A 17 10.58 -9.04 -21.58
N LYS A 18 11.89 -8.87 -21.34
CA LYS A 18 12.42 -8.34 -20.09
C LYS A 18 11.98 -6.90 -19.81
N ASN A 19 11.81 -6.06 -20.83
CA ASN A 19 11.36 -4.67 -20.63
C ASN A 19 9.85 -4.62 -20.36
N GLU A 20 9.07 -5.37 -21.12
CA GLU A 20 7.61 -5.51 -20.90
C GLU A 20 7.31 -6.08 -19.50
N GLN A 21 8.01 -7.14 -19.08
CA GLN A 21 7.87 -7.71 -17.74
C GLN A 21 8.23 -6.73 -16.61
N LEU A 22 9.26 -5.88 -16.81
CA LEU A 22 9.62 -4.85 -15.83
C LEU A 22 8.54 -3.77 -15.73
N VAL A 23 8.01 -3.32 -16.88
CA VAL A 23 6.92 -2.34 -16.94
C VAL A 23 5.64 -2.90 -16.31
N GLU A 24 5.28 -4.14 -16.58
CA GLU A 24 4.14 -4.82 -15.94
C GLU A 24 4.32 -4.92 -14.41
N GLN A 25 5.52 -5.25 -13.93
CA GLN A 25 5.82 -5.31 -12.50
C GLN A 25 5.72 -3.94 -11.81
N GLU A 26 6.23 -2.89 -12.44
CA GLU A 26 6.12 -1.52 -11.93
C GLU A 26 4.65 -1.08 -11.88
N LEU A 27 3.89 -1.30 -12.96
CA LEU A 27 2.47 -0.95 -13.02
C LEU A 27 1.64 -1.72 -11.98
N ALA A 28 1.92 -3.02 -11.79
CA ALA A 28 1.29 -3.82 -10.75
C ALA A 28 1.61 -3.29 -9.34
N THR A 29 2.85 -2.86 -9.10
CA THR A 29 3.25 -2.28 -7.81
C THR A 29 2.52 -0.98 -7.53
N GLU A 30 2.40 -0.09 -8.52
CA GLU A 30 1.68 1.18 -8.36
C GLU A 30 0.18 0.94 -8.14
N THR A 31 -0.41 0.00 -8.88
CA THR A 31 -1.82 -0.39 -8.71
C THR A 31 -2.09 -0.90 -7.30
N ILE A 32 -1.22 -1.78 -6.79
CA ILE A 32 -1.30 -2.29 -5.41
C ILE A 32 -1.15 -1.14 -4.41
N ARG A 33 -0.22 -0.21 -4.63
CA ARG A 33 -0.01 0.96 -3.78
C ARG A 33 -1.27 1.82 -3.71
N GLU A 34 -1.87 2.18 -4.83
CA GLU A 34 -3.10 2.97 -4.89
C GLU A 34 -4.25 2.31 -4.13
N LEU A 35 -4.41 1.00 -4.32
CA LEU A 35 -5.41 0.18 -3.63
C LEU A 35 -5.20 0.20 -2.11
N TYR A 36 -3.97 0.05 -1.64
CA TYR A 36 -3.63 0.14 -0.22
C TYR A 36 -3.88 1.54 0.35
N LEU A 37 -3.55 2.60 -0.39
CA LEU A 37 -3.79 3.98 0.04
C LEU A 37 -5.30 4.25 0.19
N HIS A 38 -6.10 3.77 -0.76
CA HIS A 38 -7.54 3.90 -0.70
C HIS A 38 -8.12 3.11 0.49
N ALA A 39 -7.73 1.85 0.65
CA ALA A 39 -8.13 1.03 1.80
C ALA A 39 -7.72 1.68 3.13
N ALA A 40 -6.51 2.23 3.23
CA ALA A 40 -6.03 2.93 4.42
C ALA A 40 -6.87 4.15 4.77
N ALA A 41 -7.29 4.93 3.76
CA ALA A 41 -8.14 6.11 3.97
C ALA A 41 -9.53 5.74 4.53
N VAL A 42 -10.08 4.59 4.12
CA VAL A 42 -11.34 4.05 4.65
C VAL A 42 -11.12 3.54 6.09
N VAL A 43 -10.16 2.64 6.30
CA VAL A 43 -9.91 2.04 7.61
C VAL A 43 -9.58 3.08 8.67
N LYS A 44 -8.82 4.13 8.34
CA LYS A 44 -8.50 5.23 9.26
C LYS A 44 -9.74 5.93 9.82
N LYS A 45 -10.82 6.02 9.04
CA LYS A 45 -12.09 6.63 9.47
C LYS A 45 -12.95 5.67 10.30
N ASP A 46 -12.78 4.37 10.10
CA ASP A 46 -13.62 3.32 10.69
C ASP A 46 -13.10 2.76 12.02
N VAL A 47 -11.84 3.06 12.38
CA VAL A 47 -11.24 2.62 13.64
C VAL A 47 -11.08 3.76 14.63
N ASP A 48 -11.01 3.40 15.91
CA ASP A 48 -10.69 4.36 16.97
C ASP A 48 -9.33 5.03 16.71
N PRO A 49 -9.18 6.35 16.98
CA PRO A 49 -7.94 7.08 16.74
C PRO A 49 -6.70 6.48 17.41
N ASP A 50 -6.80 5.96 18.64
CA ASP A 50 -5.67 5.32 19.31
C ASP A 50 -5.29 3.99 18.64
N THR A 51 -6.29 3.29 18.09
CA THR A 51 -6.08 2.05 17.32
C THR A 51 -5.34 2.33 16.02
N TRP A 52 -5.74 3.39 15.30
CA TRP A 52 -5.03 3.83 14.11
C TRP A 52 -3.61 4.32 14.46
N ARG A 53 -3.46 5.07 15.54
CA ARG A 53 -2.17 5.61 15.96
C ARG A 53 -1.18 4.51 16.36
N ALA A 54 -1.64 3.48 17.07
CA ALA A 54 -0.82 2.31 17.40
C ALA A 54 -0.33 1.58 16.14
N PHE A 55 -1.17 1.49 15.12
CA PHE A 55 -0.76 0.94 13.82
C PHE A 55 0.28 1.84 13.12
N GLU A 56 0.03 3.14 13.00
CA GLU A 56 0.97 4.09 12.38
C GLU A 56 2.35 4.04 13.04
N LEU A 57 2.41 4.10 14.37
CA LEU A 57 3.68 4.11 15.11
C LEU A 57 4.49 2.82 14.88
N THR A 58 3.82 1.66 14.85
CA THR A 58 4.51 0.36 14.81
C THR A 58 4.76 -0.17 13.40
N VAL A 59 3.97 0.23 12.40
CA VAL A 59 4.11 -0.25 11.01
C VAL A 59 4.80 0.78 10.14
N VAL A 60 4.37 2.04 10.22
CA VAL A 60 4.90 3.12 9.38
C VAL A 60 6.09 3.80 10.06
N GLY A 61 6.01 4.00 11.38
CA GLY A 61 7.09 4.58 12.18
C GLY A 61 8.14 3.58 12.63
N GLU A 62 7.97 2.29 12.32
CA GLU A 62 8.88 1.18 12.68
C GLU A 62 9.22 1.09 14.18
N GLN A 63 8.41 1.68 15.05
CA GLN A 63 8.60 1.62 16.50
C GLN A 63 8.22 0.25 17.05
N SER A 64 8.86 -0.13 18.16
CA SER A 64 8.47 -1.32 18.91
C SER A 64 7.07 -1.17 19.53
N CYS A 65 6.43 -2.30 19.85
CA CYS A 65 5.12 -2.26 20.49
C CYS A 65 5.21 -1.68 21.92
N GLU A 66 6.37 -1.84 22.56
CA GLU A 66 6.73 -1.29 23.86
C GLU A 66 6.81 0.24 23.83
N GLU A 67 7.53 0.81 22.86
CA GLU A 67 7.65 2.26 22.68
C GLU A 67 6.29 2.88 22.34
N ALA A 68 5.54 2.28 21.41
CA ALA A 68 4.21 2.74 21.06
C ALA A 68 3.24 2.66 22.25
N ALA A 69 3.32 1.60 23.06
CA ALA A 69 2.51 1.45 24.27
C ALA A 69 2.81 2.54 25.29
N ALA A 70 4.09 2.83 25.53
CA ALA A 70 4.53 3.91 26.41
C ALA A 70 4.05 5.28 25.92
N LEU A 71 4.20 5.57 24.62
CA LEU A 71 3.75 6.83 24.01
C LEU A 71 2.24 7.04 24.08
N LEU A 72 1.45 5.96 23.95
CA LEU A 72 0.00 6.02 23.95
C LEU A 72 -0.63 5.84 25.34
N GLY A 73 0.17 5.56 26.37
CA GLY A 73 -0.33 5.22 27.71
C GLY A 73 -1.21 3.96 27.72
N LYS A 74 -0.86 2.97 26.89
CA LYS A 74 -1.60 1.69 26.76
C LYS A 74 -0.72 0.51 27.17
N SER A 75 -1.33 -0.67 27.28
CA SER A 75 -0.55 -1.91 27.42
C SER A 75 0.01 -2.36 26.07
N VAL A 76 1.15 -3.05 26.10
CA VAL A 76 1.76 -3.67 24.91
C VAL A 76 0.76 -4.60 24.20
N GLY A 77 -0.01 -5.38 24.97
CA GLY A 77 -1.08 -6.24 24.42
C GLY A 77 -2.18 -5.47 23.70
N ALA A 78 -2.54 -4.28 24.17
CA ALA A 78 -3.50 -3.41 23.48
C ALA A 78 -2.94 -2.90 22.14
N VAL A 79 -1.64 -2.57 22.07
CA VAL A 79 -0.97 -2.19 20.83
C VAL A 79 -0.94 -3.34 19.82
N TYR A 80 -0.61 -4.56 20.25
CA TYR A 80 -0.69 -5.75 19.39
C TYR A 80 -2.10 -5.98 18.84
N ALA A 81 -3.12 -5.88 19.71
CA ALA A 81 -4.51 -6.06 19.32
C ALA A 81 -4.98 -4.97 18.33
N ALA A 82 -4.56 -3.72 18.54
CA ALA A 82 -4.83 -2.60 17.64
C ALA A 82 -4.21 -2.83 16.27
N ARG A 83 -2.89 -3.14 16.22
CA ARG A 83 -2.17 -3.45 14.98
C ARG A 83 -2.83 -4.59 14.20
N SER A 84 -3.17 -5.68 14.89
CA SER A 84 -3.82 -6.84 14.27
C SER A 84 -5.20 -6.48 13.68
N ARG A 85 -6.00 -5.69 14.40
CA ARG A 85 -7.30 -5.20 13.91
C ARG A 85 -7.16 -4.34 12.66
N VAL A 86 -6.23 -3.38 12.65
CA VAL A 86 -6.03 -2.52 11.48
C VAL A 86 -5.55 -3.34 10.28
N MET A 87 -4.57 -4.22 10.47
CA MET A 87 -4.07 -5.10 9.40
C MET A 87 -5.16 -6.02 8.82
N ARG A 88 -6.05 -6.54 9.68
CA ARG A 88 -7.20 -7.32 9.23
C ARG A 88 -8.16 -6.48 8.38
N ARG A 89 -8.54 -5.29 8.86
CA ARG A 89 -9.46 -4.42 8.12
C ARG A 89 -8.87 -3.92 6.81
N LEU A 90 -7.58 -3.63 6.75
CA LEU A 90 -6.91 -3.26 5.51
C LEU A 90 -7.04 -4.37 4.46
N ARG A 91 -6.80 -5.63 4.85
CA ARG A 91 -7.01 -6.77 3.94
C ARG A 91 -8.46 -6.90 3.48
N GLU A 92 -9.42 -6.80 4.39
CA GLU A 92 -10.84 -6.86 4.06
C GLU A 92 -11.24 -5.74 3.07
N GLN A 93 -10.75 -4.52 3.27
CA GLN A 93 -11.03 -3.38 2.39
C GLN A 93 -10.36 -3.54 1.02
N VAL A 94 -9.10 -3.98 0.96
CA VAL A 94 -8.40 -4.27 -0.29
C VAL A 94 -9.17 -5.32 -1.10
N THR A 95 -9.63 -6.41 -0.47
CA THR A 95 -10.44 -7.43 -1.16
C THR A 95 -11.75 -6.86 -1.68
N CYS A 96 -12.47 -6.07 -0.88
CA CYS A 96 -13.73 -5.46 -1.30
C CYS A 96 -13.53 -4.52 -2.51
N LEU A 97 -12.46 -3.74 -2.53
CA LEU A 97 -12.14 -2.85 -3.64
C LEU A 97 -11.79 -3.63 -4.92
N GLN A 98 -11.04 -4.72 -4.80
CA GLN A 98 -10.74 -5.61 -5.94
C GLN A 98 -12.00 -6.26 -6.53
N GLU A 99 -12.99 -6.59 -5.71
CA GLU A 99 -14.27 -7.16 -6.15
C GLU A 99 -15.16 -6.13 -6.86
N ASN A 100 -15.04 -4.85 -6.51
CA ASN A 100 -15.86 -3.77 -7.11
C ASN A 100 -15.28 -3.23 -8.43
N ASP A 101 -13.98 -3.43 -8.69
CA ASP A 101 -13.31 -3.04 -9.93
C ASP A 101 -13.43 -4.12 -11.05
N GLN A 102 -14.08 -5.27 -10.77
CA GLN A 102 -14.37 -6.35 -11.71
C GLN A 102 -15.76 -6.24 -12.36
#